data_AF-M1QKH7-F1
#
_entry.id   AF-M1QKH7-F1
#
_cell.length_a   1.000
_cell.length_b   1.000
_cell.length_c   1.000
_cell.angle_alpha   90.00
_cell.angle_beta   90.00
_cell.angle_gamma   90.00
#
_symmetry.space_group_name_H-M   'P 1'
#
loop_
_entity.id
_entity.type
_entity.pdbx_description
1 polymer ?
#
loop_
_entity_poly.entity_id
_entity_poly.type
_entity_poly.pdbx_seq_one_letter_code
_entity_poly.pdbx_strand_id
1 'polypeptide(L)'
;MNVYIEKFYSFEVDYRNYRVLGYVDVKLENAVRLKYIKVLQNKLDNSVFLQMPTCKDSKKPFFELLDQNITEYIKQNVLKMLSENL
;
A
#
# COMPACT_ATOMS: atom_id res chain seq x y z
N MET A 1 15.69 0.33 10.11
CA MET A 1 14.42 0.17 10.85
C MET A 1 13.68 -1.00 10.24
N ASN A 2 13.26 -1.98 11.03
CA ASN A 2 12.53 -3.13 10.47
C ASN A 2 11.09 -2.76 10.11
N VAL A 3 10.66 -3.17 8.92
CA VAL A 3 9.32 -2.94 8.38
C VAL A 3 8.60 -4.28 8.32
N TYR A 4 7.36 -4.32 8.77
CA TYR A 4 6.53 -5.53 8.74
C TYR A 4 5.18 -5.20 8.12
N ILE A 5 4.72 -6.03 7.19
CA ILE A 5 3.31 -6.03 6.80
C ILE A 5 2.53 -6.61 7.97
N GLU A 6 1.74 -5.77 8.63
CA GLU A 6 0.93 -6.20 9.77
C GLU A 6 -0.36 -6.87 9.29
N LYS A 7 -1.01 -6.27 8.28
CA LYS A 7 -2.22 -6.83 7.69
C LYS A 7 -2.41 -6.32 6.27
N PHE A 8 -2.81 -7.23 5.39
CA PHE A 8 -3.28 -6.89 4.05
C PHE A 8 -4.78 -7.21 3.94
N TYR A 9 -5.56 -6.20 3.58
CA TYR A 9 -7.00 -6.27 3.38
C TYR A 9 -7.27 -6.33 1.88
N SER A 10 -7.19 -7.54 1.32
CA SER A 10 -7.38 -7.78 -0.11
C SER A 10 -8.83 -7.55 -0.53
N PHE A 11 -9.02 -6.77 -1.59
CA PHE A 11 -10.28 -6.61 -2.33
C PHE A 11 -9.97 -5.95 -3.67
N GLU A 12 -10.81 -6.16 -4.69
CA GLU A 12 -10.62 -5.54 -6.00
C GLU A 12 -11.72 -4.51 -6.29
N VAL A 13 -11.31 -3.28 -6.59
CA VAL A 13 -12.20 -2.24 -7.14
C VAL A 13 -11.60 -1.69 -8.42
N ASP A 14 -12.36 -1.83 -9.50
CA ASP A 14 -11.92 -1.45 -10.83
C ASP A 14 -12.23 0.03 -11.13
N TYR A 15 -11.21 0.82 -11.49
CA TYR A 15 -11.34 2.21 -11.95
C TYR A 15 -10.87 2.33 -13.41
N ARG A 16 -11.09 3.49 -14.03
CA ARG A 16 -10.76 3.69 -15.46
C ARG A 16 -9.30 3.33 -15.82
N ASN A 17 -8.33 3.79 -15.03
CA ASN A 17 -6.90 3.66 -15.34
C ASN A 17 -6.13 2.77 -14.34
N TYR A 18 -6.77 2.35 -13.25
CA TYR A 18 -6.13 1.57 -12.20
C TYR A 18 -7.13 0.64 -11.51
N ARG A 19 -6.62 -0.33 -10.76
CA ARG A 19 -7.38 -1.16 -9.81
C ARG A 19 -6.92 -0.84 -8.40
N VAL A 20 -7.85 -0.83 -7.46
CA VAL A 20 -7.50 -0.92 -6.04
C VAL A 20 -7.41 -2.40 -5.71
N LEU A 21 -6.26 -2.84 -5.22
CA LEU A 21 -6.01 -4.24 -4.84
C LEU A 21 -6.22 -4.49 -3.34
N GLY A 22 -6.36 -3.43 -2.55
CA GLY A 22 -6.63 -3.53 -1.13
C GLY A 22 -6.06 -2.37 -0.33
N TYR A 23 -6.12 -2.53 0.99
CA TYR A 23 -5.39 -1.70 1.95
C TYR A 23 -4.32 -2.53 2.65
N VAL A 24 -3.21 -1.89 3.02
CA VAL A 24 -2.15 -2.50 3.82
C VAL A 24 -1.86 -1.66 5.06
N ASP A 25 -1.77 -2.35 6.19
CA ASP A 25 -1.28 -1.82 7.45
C ASP A 25 0.15 -2.31 7.65
N VAL A 26 1.04 -1.38 8.03
CA VAL A 26 2.48 -1.60 8.15
C VAL A 26 2.93 -1.19 9.54
N LYS A 27 3.80 -2.00 10.14
CA LYS A 27 4.42 -1.72 11.42
C LYS A 27 5.91 -1.43 11.21
N LEU A 28 6.37 -0.30 11.75
CA LEU A 28 7.77 0.10 11.78
C LEU A 28 8.30 -0.23 13.19
N GLU A 29 8.99 -1.35 13.29
CA GLU A 29 9.48 -1.94 14.55
C GLU A 29 8.38 -2.03 15.63
N ASN A 30 8.63 -1.50 16.84
CA ASN A 30 7.66 -1.32 17.92
C ASN A 30 7.34 0.16 18.14
N ALA A 31 7.65 1.02 17.17
CA ALA A 31 7.53 2.47 17.31
C ALA A 31 6.24 3.01 16.70
N VAL A 32 5.92 2.63 15.45
CA VAL A 32 4.84 3.25 14.69
C VAL A 32 4.06 2.20 13.91
N ARG A 33 2.73 2.38 13.87
CA ARG A 33 1.82 1.63 13.00
C ARG A 33 1.19 2.60 12.01
N LEU A 34 1.37 2.30 10.73
CA LEU A 34 0.83 3.07 9.60
C LEU A 34 -0.32 2.28 9.00
N LYS A 35 -1.52 2.85 9.02
CA LYS A 35 -2.74 2.16 8.59
C LYS A 35 -3.29 2.69 7.30
N TYR A 36 -4.07 1.85 6.62
CA TYR A 36 -4.89 2.22 5.47
C TYR A 36 -4.09 2.77 4.29
N ILE A 37 -2.89 2.25 4.06
CA ILE A 37 -2.13 2.53 2.83
C ILE A 37 -2.85 1.81 1.70
N LYS A 38 -3.28 2.53 0.66
CA LYS A 38 -3.99 1.96 -0.47
C LYS A 38 -3.01 1.36 -1.47
N VAL A 39 -3.26 0.12 -1.88
CA VAL A 39 -2.47 -0.56 -2.91
C VAL A 39 -3.20 -0.47 -4.24
N LEU A 40 -2.52 0.07 -5.24
CA LEU A 40 -3.08 0.37 -6.55
C LEU A 40 -2.26 -0.35 -7.63
N GLN A 41 -2.94 -0.83 -8.66
CA GLN A 41 -2.31 -1.38 -9.86
C GLN A 41 -2.70 -0.56 -11.08
N ASN A 42 -1.71 -0.08 -11.83
CA ASN A 42 -1.94 0.59 -13.09
C ASN A 42 -2.36 -0.42 -14.14
N LYS A 43 -3.44 -0.15 -14.88
CA LYS A 43 -3.95 -1.06 -15.92
C LYS A 43 -3.08 -1.11 -17.18
N LEU A 44 -2.27 -0.07 -17.42
CA LEU A 44 -1.46 0.03 -18.63
C LEU A 44 -0.26 -0.91 -18.60
N ASP A 45 0.47 -0.94 -17.48
CA ASP A 45 1.75 -1.64 -17.32
C ASP A 45 1.77 -2.63 -16.15
N ASN A 46 0.63 -2.83 -15.48
CA ASN A 46 0.47 -3.64 -14.28
C ASN A 46 1.36 -3.21 -13.09
N SER A 47 1.95 -2.01 -13.14
CA SER A 47 2.79 -1.50 -12.05
C SER A 47 1.99 -1.27 -10.77
N VAL A 48 2.56 -1.66 -9.63
CA VAL A 48 1.94 -1.47 -8.32
C VAL A 48 2.50 -0.23 -7.63
N PHE A 49 1.60 0.59 -7.10
CA PHE A 49 1.93 1.82 -6.39
C PHE A 49 1.10 1.95 -5.12
N LEU A 50 1.67 2.67 -4.16
CA LEU A 50 1.07 2.93 -2.86
C LEU A 50 0.52 4.35 -2.84
N GLN A 51 -0.71 4.50 -2.35
CA GLN A 51 -1.28 5.81 -2.06
C GLN A 51 -1.48 5.92 -0.54
N MET A 52 -0.81 6.91 0.06
CA MET A 52 -0.96 7.21 1.47
C MET A 52 -2.39 7.73 1.75
N PRO A 53 -2.96 7.45 2.94
CA PRO A 53 -4.28 7.93 3.30
C PRO A 53 -4.33 9.46 3.29
N THR A 54 -5.47 10.02 2.92
CA THR A 54 -5.74 11.46 2.92
C THR A 54 -6.92 11.77 3.82
N CYS A 55 -6.99 13.00 4.33
CA CYS A 55 -8.19 13.46 5.04
C CYS A 55 -9.22 13.97 4.03
N LYS A 56 -10.51 13.83 4.34
CA LYS A 56 -11.61 14.22 3.43
C LYS A 56 -11.46 15.64 2.86
N ASP A 57 -11.01 16.57 3.69
CA ASP A 57 -10.89 17.99 3.34
C ASP A 57 -9.48 18.38 2.85
N SER A 58 -8.56 17.41 2.74
CA SER A 58 -7.17 17.66 2.33
C SER A 58 -6.70 16.66 1.30
N LYS A 59 -6.23 17.16 0.15
CA LYS A 59 -5.54 16.33 -0.84
C LYS A 59 -4.14 15.91 -0.40
N LYS A 60 -3.61 16.49 0.68
CA LYS A 60 -2.30 16.12 1.21
C LYS A 60 -2.38 14.78 1.95
N PRO A 61 -1.35 13.94 1.83
CA PRO A 61 -1.29 12.69 2.56
C PRO A 61 -1.24 12.96 4.08
N PHE A 62 -1.84 12.08 4.87
CA PHE A 62 -1.83 12.15 6.33
C PHE A 62 -0.43 11.87 6.90
N PHE A 63 0.35 11.05 6.19
CA PHE A 63 1.77 10.82 6.44
C PHE A 63 2.50 10.52 5.12
N GLU A 64 3.82 10.67 5.12
CA GLU A 64 4.66 10.37 3.97
C GLU A 64 5.71 9.32 4.36
N LEU A 65 6.01 8.42 3.43
CA LEU A 65 7.15 7.51 3.51
C LEU A 65 8.31 8.14 2.76
N LEU A 66 9.29 8.65 3.51
CA LEU A 66 10.44 9.33 2.91
C LEU A 66 11.50 8.35 2.37
N ASP A 67 11.58 7.16 2.96
CA ASP A 67 12.52 6.12 2.52
C ASP A 67 11.89 5.25 1.42
N GLN A 68 12.49 5.32 0.23
CA GLN A 68 12.05 4.54 -0.93
C GLN A 68 12.20 3.03 -0.70
N ASN A 69 13.15 2.58 0.12
CA ASN A 69 13.34 1.16 0.43
C ASN A 69 12.15 0.60 1.21
N ILE A 70 11.54 1.40 2.10
CA ILE A 70 10.32 1.02 2.82
C ILE A 70 9.17 0.86 1.83
N THR A 71 9.03 1.82 0.91
CA THR A 71 7.98 1.79 -0.12
C THR A 71 8.09 0.54 -0.99
N GLU A 72 9.31 0.23 -1.46
CA GLU A 72 9.53 -0.93 -2.32
C GLU A 72 9.36 -2.25 -1.55
N TYR A 73 9.84 -2.33 -0.31
CA TYR A 73 9.60 -3.47 0.57
C TYR A 73 8.10 -3.78 0.72
N ILE A 74 7.28 -2.75 0.96
CA ILE A 74 5.83 -2.92 1.11
C ILE A 74 5.22 -3.48 -0.19
N LYS A 75 5.57 -2.91 -1.35
CA LYS A 75 5.06 -3.36 -2.65
C LYS A 75 5.40 -4.83 -2.91
N GLN A 76 6.65 -5.22 -2.74
CA GLN A 76 7.10 -6.59 -3.02
C GLN A 76 6.41 -7.61 -2.13
N ASN A 77 6.23 -7.30 -0.84
CA ASN A 77 5.51 -8.19 0.07
C ASN A 77 4.01 -8.30 -0.26
N VAL A 78 3.36 -7.18 -0.63
CA VAL A 78 1.95 -7.23 -1.05
C VAL A 78 1.79 -8.02 -2.36
N LEU A 79 2.67 -7.81 -3.34
CA LEU A 79 2.67 -8.58 -4.58
C LEU A 79 2.82 -10.09 -4.32
N LYS A 80 3.72 -10.46 -3.42
CA LYS A 80 3.88 -11.85 -2.98
C LYS A 80 2.59 -12.40 -2.35
N MET A 81 1.99 -11.67 -1.41
CA MET A 81 0.72 -12.07 -0.78
C MET A 81 -0.43 -12.20 -1.79
N LEU A 82 -0.47 -11.37 -2.83
CA LEU A 82 -1.47 -11.48 -3.89
C LEU A 82 -1.25 -12.74 -4.74
N SER A 83 0.01 -13.08 -5.05
CA SER A 83 0.33 -14.29 -5.81
C SER A 83 0.06 -15.60 -5.05
N GLU A 84 0.16 -15.58 -3.72
CA GLU A 84 -0.09 -16.76 -2.88
C GLU A 84 -1.59 -17.02 -2.62
N ASN A 85 -2.46 -16.05 -2.90
CA ASN A 85 -3.91 -16.15 -2.75
C ASN A 85 -4.64 -16.44 -4.09
N LEU A 86 -3.89 -16.65 -5.17
CA LEU A 86 -4.37 -17.08 -6.50
C LEU A 86 -4.11 -18.58 -6.68
#